data_AF-A0A920T4I3-F1
#
_entry.id   AF-A0A920T4I3-F1
#
_cell.length_a   1.000
_cell.length_b   1.000
_cell.length_c   1.000
_cell.angle_alpha   90.00
_cell.angle_beta   90.00
_cell.angle_gamma   90.00
#
_symmetry.space_group_name_H-M   'P 1'
#
loop_
_entity.id
_entity.type
_entity.pdbx_description
1 polymer ?
#
loop_
_entity_poly.entity_id
_entity_poly.type
_entity_poly.pdbx_seq_one_letter_code
_entity_poly.pdbx_strand_id
1 'polypeptide(L)' 'MPIEPGIYLAGWGGVRIEDDVIIGEEGCEILNKTTKDMVVLN' A
#
# COMPACT_ATOMS: atom_id res chain seq x y z
N MET A 1 1.31 -9.60 -7.30
CA MET A 1 1.97 -9.84 -5.99
C MET A 1 1.72 -8.61 -5.15
N PRO A 2 1.33 -8.75 -3.87
CA PRO A 2 1.14 -7.61 -3.00
C PRO A 2 2.48 -7.01 -2.54
N ILE A 3 2.54 -5.68 -2.47
CA ILE A 3 3.60 -4.90 -1.82
C ILE A 3 2.94 -4.09 -0.70
N GLU A 4 3.12 -4.53 0.54
CA GLU A 4 2.28 -4.10 1.66
C GLU A 4 3.04 -3.76 2.96
N PRO A 5 3.99 -2.80 2.94
CA PRO A 5 4.70 -2.41 4.15
C PRO A 5 3.75 -1.83 5.21
N GLY A 6 4.00 -2.18 6.47
CA GLY A 6 3.24 -1.66 7.60
C GLY A 6 4.08 -1.44 8.85
N ILE A 7 3.68 -0.44 9.63
CA ILE A 7 4.21 -0.15 10.97
C ILE A 7 3.07 -0.24 11.97
N TYR A 8 3.32 -0.96 13.06
CA TYR A 8 2.33 -1.22 14.11
C TYR A 8 2.93 -0.85 15.46
N LEU A 9 2.18 -0.05 16.22
CA LEU A 9 2.55 0.42 17.55
C LEU A 9 1.55 -0.11 18.56
N ALA A 10 2.04 -1.01 19.42
CA ALA A 10 1.21 -1.71 20.41
C ALA A 10 0.46 -0.71 21.30
N GLY A 11 -0.84 -0.94 21.47
CA GLY A 11 -1.71 -0.08 22.28
C GLY A 11 -2.16 1.24 21.64
N TRP A 12 -1.71 1.55 20.41
CA TRP A 12 -2.11 2.78 19.70
C TRP A 12 -2.79 2.49 18.37
N GLY A 13 -2.16 1.70 17.50
CA GLY A 13 -2.68 1.40 16.17
C GLY A 13 -1.58 1.02 15.19
N GLY A 14 -1.88 1.08 13.91
CA GLY A 14 -0.91 0.83 12.85
C GLY A 14 -1.41 1.28 11.49
N VAL A 15 -0.48 1.39 10.55
CA VAL A 15 -0.76 1.76 9.17
C VAL A 15 -0.10 0.73 8.27
N ARG A 16 -0.83 0.30 7.23
CA ARG A 16 -0.32 -0.47 6.11
C ARG A 16 -0.82 0.19 4.83
N ILE A 17 0.07 0.33 3.86
CA ILE A 17 -0.27 0.77 2.49
C ILE A 17 0.05 -0.41 1.58
N GLU A 18 -0.86 -0.75 0.69
CA GLU A 18 -0.80 -1.97 -0.11
C GLU A 18 -1.15 -1.67 -1.57
N ASP A 19 -0.33 -2.17 -2.48
CA ASP A 19 -0.61 -2.25 -3.91
C ASP A 19 -0.38 -3.68 -4.41
N ASP A 20 -1.22 -4.12 -5.34
CA ASP A 20 -0.95 -5.26 -6.22
C ASP A 20 -0.10 -4.82 -7.40
N VAL A 21 0.98 -5.57 -7.65
CA VAL A 21 1.85 -5.36 -8.81
C VAL A 21 1.93 -6.59 -9.71
N ILE A 22 2.11 -6.36 -11.01
CA ILE A 22 2.52 -7.38 -11.98
C ILE A 22 3.98 -7.14 -12.37
N ILE A 23 4.77 -8.21 -12.38
CA ILE A 23 6.19 -8.15 -12.77
C ILE A 23 6.27 -8.39 -14.28
N GLY A 24 6.97 -7.51 -14.99
CA GLY A 24 7.30 -7.61 -16.41
C GLY A 24 8.81 -7.64 -16.63
N GLU A 25 9.24 -7.68 -17.90
CA GLU A 25 10.66 -7.82 -18.27
C GLU A 25 11.52 -6.63 -17.82
N GLU A 26 10.96 -5.41 -17.84
CA GLU A 26 11.69 -4.16 -17.54
C GLU A 26 11.36 -3.58 -16.14
N GLY A 27 10.56 -4.28 -15.32
CA GLY A 27 10.16 -3.78 -14.00
C GLY A 27 8.82 -4.32 -13.51
N CYS A 28 8.06 -3.51 -12.78
CA CYS A 28 6.70 -3.85 -12.33
C CYS A 28 5.71 -2.73 -12.62
N GLU A 29 4.46 -3.12 -12.83
CA GLU A 29 3.32 -2.20 -12.99
C GLU A 29 2.41 -2.29 -11.77
N ILE A 30 1.99 -1.13 -11.24
CA ILE A 30 1.04 -1.01 -10.13
C ILE A 30 -0.38 -1.06 -10.69
N LEU A 31 -1.21 -1.96 -10.17
CA LEU A 31 -2.58 -2.14 -10.64
C LEU A 31 -3.59 -1.23 -9.93
N ASN A 32 -3.32 -0.86 -8.67
CA ASN A 32 -4.19 -0.02 -7.87
C ASN A 32 -4.05 1.47 -8.25
N LYS A 33 -5.18 2.17 -8.29
CA LYS A 33 -5.24 3.60 -8.67
C LYS A 33 -5.59 4.54 -7.51
N THR A 34 -5.86 3.99 -6.34
CA THR A 34 -6.23 4.75 -5.14
C THR A 34 -5.03 5.58 -4.66
N THR A 35 -5.30 6.75 -4.08
CA THR A 35 -4.23 7.52 -3.43
C THR A 35 -3.64 6.73 -2.27
N LYS A 36 -2.34 6.92 -2.04
CA LYS A 36 -1.60 6.40 -0.89
C LYS A 36 -1.47 7.47 0.20
N ASP A 37 -2.02 8.66 -0.02
CA ASP A 37 -2.05 9.75 0.94
C ASP A 37 -3.08 9.47 2.04
N MET A 38 -2.88 10.10 3.19
CA MET A 38 -3.85 10.07 4.28
C MET A 38 -5.11 10.83 3.88
N VAL A 39 -6.24 10.12 3.79
CA VAL A 39 -7.56 10.71 3.54
C VAL A 39 -8.37 10.70 4.83
N VAL A 40 -8.94 11.86 5.18
CA VAL A 40 -9.89 12.00 6.29
C VAL A 40 -11.29 12.04 5.71
N LEU A 41 -12.17 11.17 6.23
CA LEU A 41 -13.57 11.07 5.79
C LEU A 41 -14.47 11.89 6.71
N ASN A 42 -15.53 12.46 6.13
CA ASN A 42 -16.54 13.25 6.84
C ASN A 42 -17.64 12.38 7.46
#